data_AF-A0A965B5Z5-F1
#
_entry.id   AF-A0A965B5Z5-F1
#
_cell.length_a   1.000
_cell.length_b   1.000
_cell.length_c   1.000
_cell.angle_alpha   90.00
_cell.angle_beta   90.00
_cell.angle_gamma   90.00
#
_symmetry.space_group_name_H-M   'P 1'
#
loop_
_entity.id
_entity.type
_entity.pdbx_description
1 polymer ?
#
loop_
_entity_poly.entity_id
_entity_poly.type
_entity_poly.pdbx_seq_one_letter_code
_entity_poly.pdbx_strand_id
1 'polypeptide(L)'
;MPLSTGVSYLAIPGPSVMPDAVLRAMHRASPNIYEGDLIDLTYALLPRLRQVARTKGHVAIYICNGHGTWEAALANMAIRGDRVLVASTGRFAHGWAETARMMGIETDLIEFGLKTPVDANQIDAALRAKPADHYKAVLLTHVDTSTSVKNDVRAVRDAIDASGSAALLAVDCVASLGCDQFEMDAWGADVMIAASQKGLMVPPG
;
A
#
# COMPACT_ATOMS: atom_id res chain seq x y z
N MET A 1 3.89 -25.52 32.57
CA MET A 1 2.71 -24.86 31.99
C MET A 1 2.86 -23.37 32.20
N PRO A 2 2.61 -22.52 31.18
CA PRO A 2 2.64 -21.07 31.39
C PRO A 2 1.53 -20.65 32.35
N LEU A 3 1.84 -19.73 33.28
CA LEU A 3 0.92 -19.20 34.30
C LEU A 3 -0.04 -18.12 33.76
N SER A 4 -0.15 -17.97 32.44
CA SER A 4 -1.00 -16.96 31.81
C SER A 4 -2.46 -17.40 31.83
N THR A 5 -3.26 -16.77 32.68
CA THR A 5 -4.72 -17.03 32.80
C THR A 5 -5.58 -15.95 32.13
N GLY A 6 -4.97 -14.88 31.61
CA GLY A 6 -5.66 -13.79 30.92
C GLY A 6 -5.83 -14.02 29.41
N VAL A 7 -6.58 -13.12 28.76
CA VAL A 7 -6.70 -13.09 27.29
C VAL A 7 -5.34 -12.71 26.68
N SER A 8 -4.92 -13.45 25.66
CA SER A 8 -3.69 -13.11 24.92
C SER A 8 -3.87 -11.78 24.19
N TYR A 9 -2.93 -10.85 24.38
CA TYR A 9 -2.92 -9.57 23.70
C TYR A 9 -1.68 -9.46 22.81
N LEU A 10 -1.91 -9.24 21.51
CA LEU A 10 -0.85 -9.15 20.52
C LEU A 10 -0.52 -7.67 20.23
N ALA A 11 0.63 -7.21 20.71
CA ALA A 11 1.11 -5.83 20.57
C ALA A 11 2.21 -5.69 19.50
N ILE A 12 2.05 -6.38 18.38
CA ILE A 12 2.92 -6.22 17.20
C ILE A 12 2.20 -5.33 16.18
N PRO A 13 2.90 -4.67 15.24
CA PRO A 13 2.26 -3.72 14.33
C PRO A 13 1.46 -4.39 13.19
N GLY A 14 1.08 -5.65 13.33
CA GLY A 14 0.37 -6.47 12.33
C GLY A 14 0.82 -7.94 12.36
N PRO A 15 -0.09 -8.93 12.35
CA PRO A 15 -1.56 -8.79 12.38
C PRO A 15 -2.09 -8.07 13.61
N SER A 16 -3.14 -7.27 13.45
CA SER A 16 -3.80 -6.56 14.56
C SER A 16 -4.72 -7.50 15.35
N VAL A 17 -5.11 -7.07 16.55
CA VAL A 17 -6.24 -7.67 17.28
C VAL A 17 -7.50 -7.55 16.44
N MET A 18 -8.37 -8.56 16.48
CA MET A 18 -9.62 -8.57 15.75
C MET A 18 -10.83 -8.40 16.69
N PRO A 19 -11.84 -7.61 16.32
CA PRO A 19 -13.08 -7.54 17.08
C PRO A 19 -13.82 -8.88 17.05
N ASP A 20 -14.42 -9.29 18.17
CA ASP A 20 -15.18 -10.55 18.25
C ASP A 20 -16.32 -10.63 17.24
N ALA A 21 -16.91 -9.49 16.86
CA ALA A 21 -17.95 -9.44 15.84
C ALA A 21 -17.44 -9.90 14.46
N VAL A 22 -16.19 -9.58 14.12
CA VAL A 22 -15.53 -10.02 12.87
C VAL A 22 -15.25 -11.52 12.96
N LEU A 23 -14.71 -12.01 14.08
CA LEU A 23 -14.47 -13.44 14.30
C LEU A 23 -15.76 -14.26 14.17
N ARG A 24 -16.85 -13.81 14.80
CA ARG A 24 -18.17 -14.45 14.68
C ARG A 24 -18.70 -14.41 13.25
N ALA A 25 -18.50 -13.30 12.53
CA ALA A 25 -18.89 -13.22 11.12
C ALA A 25 -18.13 -14.23 10.26
N MET A 26 -16.87 -14.52 10.55
CA MET A 26 -16.06 -15.49 9.80
C MET A 26 -16.35 -16.96 10.15
N HIS A 27 -16.98 -17.23 11.30
CA HIS A 27 -17.30 -18.59 11.73
C HIS A 27 -18.53 -19.16 11.01
N ARG A 28 -18.32 -19.64 9.78
CA ARG A 28 -19.35 -20.23 8.92
C ARG A 28 -18.76 -21.29 7.98
N ALA A 29 -19.62 -22.12 7.39
CA ALA A 29 -19.23 -23.03 6.31
C ALA A 29 -18.87 -22.25 5.03
N SER A 30 -18.13 -22.89 4.11
CA SER A 30 -17.77 -22.28 2.83
C SER A 30 -19.04 -21.89 2.04
N PRO A 31 -19.14 -20.65 1.53
CA PRO A 31 -20.23 -20.27 0.63
C PRO A 31 -20.03 -20.89 -0.77
N ASN A 32 -21.07 -20.87 -1.58
CA ASN A 32 -20.95 -21.07 -3.03
C ASN A 32 -20.23 -19.85 -3.63
N ILE A 33 -19.19 -20.08 -4.44
CA ILE A 33 -18.39 -19.01 -5.04
C ILE A 33 -18.90 -18.55 -6.41
N TYR A 34 -19.87 -19.25 -6.98
CA TYR A 34 -20.40 -18.98 -8.32
C TYR A 34 -21.77 -18.30 -8.31
N GLU A 35 -22.48 -18.31 -7.17
CA GLU A 35 -23.86 -17.82 -7.06
C GLU A 35 -24.17 -17.30 -5.65
N GLY A 36 -25.21 -16.46 -5.54
CA GLY A 36 -25.83 -16.05 -4.29
C GLY A 36 -25.05 -14.99 -3.49
N ASP A 37 -25.23 -15.03 -2.17
CA ASP A 37 -24.84 -13.98 -1.22
C ASP A 37 -23.38 -13.52 -1.31
N LEU A 38 -22.45 -14.39 -1.73
CA LEU A 38 -21.04 -14.00 -1.84
C LEU A 38 -20.80 -12.99 -2.97
N ILE A 39 -21.51 -13.15 -4.10
CA ILE A 39 -21.42 -12.23 -5.24
C ILE A 39 -21.98 -10.87 -4.83
N ASP A 40 -23.16 -10.86 -4.22
CA ASP A 40 -23.82 -9.65 -3.73
C ASP A 40 -22.98 -8.93 -2.67
N LEU A 41 -22.39 -9.68 -1.74
CA LEU A 41 -21.46 -9.15 -0.75
C LEU A 41 -20.24 -8.51 -1.42
N THR A 42 -19.66 -9.16 -2.42
CA THR A 42 -18.49 -8.64 -3.12
C THR A 42 -18.80 -7.28 -3.76
N TYR A 43 -19.91 -7.16 -4.48
CA TYR A 43 -20.33 -5.88 -5.06
C TYR A 43 -20.67 -4.82 -4.01
N ALA A 44 -21.21 -5.21 -2.86
CA ALA A 44 -21.48 -4.30 -1.75
C ALA A 44 -20.20 -3.80 -1.03
N LEU A 45 -19.10 -4.57 -1.08
CA LEU A 45 -17.82 -4.18 -0.48
C LEU A 45 -17.08 -3.12 -1.30
N LEU A 46 -17.11 -3.20 -2.63
CA LEU A 46 -16.40 -2.25 -3.51
C LEU A 46 -16.67 -0.76 -3.21
N PRO A 47 -17.92 -0.27 -3.10
CA PRO A 47 -18.17 1.13 -2.75
C PRO A 47 -17.71 1.50 -1.34
N ARG A 48 -17.74 0.56 -0.38
CA ARG A 48 -17.27 0.80 1.00
C ARG A 48 -15.75 0.90 1.07
N LEU A 49 -15.04 0.04 0.33
CA LEU A 49 -13.58 0.12 0.22
C LEU A 49 -13.16 1.45 -0.43
N ARG A 50 -13.87 1.89 -1.47
CA ARG A 50 -13.68 3.23 -2.08
C ARG A 50 -13.87 4.36 -1.07
N GLN A 51 -14.89 4.25 -0.21
CA GLN A 51 -15.12 5.24 0.84
C GLN A 51 -13.97 5.29 1.86
N VAL A 52 -13.46 4.12 2.30
CA VAL A 52 -12.31 4.05 3.24
C VAL A 52 -11.04 4.62 2.60
N ALA A 53 -10.83 4.34 1.32
CA ALA A 53 -9.72 4.89 0.52
C ALA A 53 -9.89 6.36 0.13
N ARG A 54 -11.08 6.94 0.33
CA ARG A 54 -11.48 8.28 -0.12
C ARG A 54 -11.21 8.49 -1.62
N THR A 55 -11.70 7.55 -2.42
CA THR A 55 -11.54 7.55 -3.89
C THR A 55 -12.85 7.32 -4.64
N LYS A 56 -12.94 7.85 -5.85
CA LYS A 56 -13.95 7.50 -6.86
C LYS A 56 -13.46 6.46 -7.87
N GLY A 57 -12.17 6.08 -7.81
CA GLY A 57 -11.52 5.14 -8.72
C GLY A 57 -12.00 3.70 -8.59
N HIS A 58 -11.27 2.78 -9.23
CA HIS A 58 -11.58 1.36 -9.23
C HIS A 58 -10.93 0.65 -8.04
N VAL A 59 -11.58 -0.42 -7.54
CA VAL A 59 -11.06 -1.26 -6.46
C VAL A 59 -10.96 -2.68 -6.95
N ALA A 60 -9.82 -3.31 -6.70
CA ALA A 60 -9.59 -4.73 -6.86
C ALA A 60 -9.34 -5.37 -5.49
N ILE A 61 -9.88 -6.56 -5.27
CA ILE A 61 -9.67 -7.36 -4.06
C ILE A 61 -8.82 -8.56 -4.46
N TYR A 62 -7.64 -8.70 -3.87
CA TYR A 62 -6.74 -9.82 -4.09
C TYR A 62 -6.79 -10.78 -2.91
N ILE A 63 -6.72 -12.08 -3.20
CA ILE A 63 -6.57 -13.13 -2.18
C ILE A 63 -5.08 -13.37 -1.99
N CYS A 64 -4.44 -12.53 -1.16
CA CYS A 64 -3.00 -12.58 -0.88
C CYS A 64 -2.68 -11.75 0.37
N ASN A 65 -1.41 -11.80 0.82
CA ASN A 65 -0.95 -10.85 1.83
C ASN A 65 -0.65 -9.48 1.19
N GLY A 66 -0.31 -8.48 2.02
CA GLY A 66 0.04 -7.14 1.54
C GLY A 66 1.17 -7.11 0.50
N HIS A 67 2.17 -7.99 0.58
CA HIS A 67 3.25 -8.04 -0.42
C HIS A 67 2.78 -8.63 -1.76
N GLY A 68 1.75 -9.47 -1.78
CA GLY A 68 1.12 -9.88 -3.05
C GLY A 68 0.50 -8.69 -3.78
N THR A 69 0.05 -7.67 -3.06
CA THR A 69 -0.44 -6.42 -3.68
C THR A 69 0.69 -5.54 -4.23
N TRP A 70 1.92 -5.65 -3.69
CA TRP A 70 3.10 -5.01 -4.28
C TRP A 70 3.36 -5.52 -5.69
N GLU A 71 3.36 -6.85 -5.84
CA GLU A 71 3.53 -7.53 -7.13
C GLU A 71 2.38 -7.18 -8.09
N ALA A 72 1.14 -7.23 -7.61
CA ALA A 72 -0.03 -6.87 -8.42
C ALA A 72 0.04 -5.44 -8.95
N ALA A 73 0.43 -4.47 -8.12
CA ALA A 73 0.59 -3.08 -8.54
C ALA A 73 1.70 -2.95 -9.59
N LEU A 74 2.88 -3.53 -9.34
CA LEU A 74 4.02 -3.49 -10.25
C LEU A 74 3.68 -4.12 -11.61
N ALA A 75 3.05 -5.30 -11.62
CA ALA A 75 2.67 -6.02 -12.83
C ALA A 75 1.70 -5.23 -13.73
N ASN A 76 0.96 -4.28 -13.18
CA ASN A 76 -0.01 -3.47 -13.92
C ASN A 76 0.50 -2.06 -14.25
N MET A 77 1.61 -1.61 -13.65
CA MET A 77 2.20 -0.29 -13.91
C MET A 77 3.43 -0.32 -14.81
N ALA A 78 4.16 -1.43 -14.84
CA ALA A 78 5.45 -1.52 -15.52
C ALA A 78 5.70 -2.91 -16.13
N ILE A 79 6.50 -2.96 -17.19
CA ILE A 79 6.98 -4.20 -17.80
C ILE A 79 8.47 -4.40 -17.53
N ARG A 80 9.00 -5.60 -17.83
CA ARG A 80 10.44 -5.88 -17.73
C ARG A 80 11.24 -4.88 -18.56
N GLY A 81 12.26 -4.28 -17.96
CA GLY A 81 13.10 -3.22 -18.56
C GLY A 81 12.57 -1.80 -18.36
N ASP A 82 11.32 -1.61 -17.94
CA ASP A 82 10.88 -0.31 -17.43
C ASP A 82 11.60 0.03 -16.12
N ARG A 83 11.55 1.31 -15.74
CA ARG A 83 12.21 1.82 -14.54
C ARG A 83 11.24 2.47 -13.58
N VAL A 84 11.43 2.24 -12.29
CA VAL A 84 10.70 2.89 -11.20
C VAL A 84 11.67 3.57 -10.23
N LEU A 85 11.19 4.64 -9.60
CA LEU A 85 11.89 5.36 -8.53
C LEU A 85 11.26 4.98 -7.19
N VAL A 86 12.05 4.53 -6.23
CA VAL A 86 11.57 4.15 -4.90
C VAL A 86 12.12 5.13 -3.87
N ALA A 87 11.23 5.77 -3.12
CA ALA A 87 11.58 6.65 -2.01
C ALA A 87 11.55 5.85 -0.70
N SER A 88 12.71 5.66 -0.09
CA SER A 88 12.89 4.78 1.07
C SER A 88 12.97 5.53 2.38
N THR A 89 12.10 5.14 3.31
CA THR A 89 12.15 5.53 4.73
C THR A 89 12.18 4.32 5.67
N GLY A 90 12.51 3.14 5.16
CA GLY A 90 12.53 1.89 5.95
C GLY A 90 12.40 0.61 5.14
N ARG A 91 12.27 -0.52 5.85
CA ARG A 91 12.33 -1.88 5.30
C ARG A 91 11.29 -2.15 4.22
N PHE A 92 10.11 -1.55 4.29
CA PHE A 92 9.03 -1.90 3.37
C PHE A 92 9.24 -1.30 1.97
N ALA A 93 9.81 -0.09 1.88
CA ALA A 93 10.25 0.46 0.60
C ALA A 93 11.37 -0.39 -0.04
N HIS A 94 12.34 -0.85 0.76
CA HIS A 94 13.36 -1.80 0.27
C HIS A 94 12.74 -3.11 -0.24
N GLY A 95 11.76 -3.66 0.49
CA GLY A 95 11.06 -4.87 0.09
C GLY A 95 10.32 -4.69 -1.24
N TRP A 96 9.64 -3.55 -1.43
CA TRP A 96 8.96 -3.26 -2.68
C TRP A 96 9.95 -3.09 -3.85
N ALA A 97 11.10 -2.45 -3.62
CA ALA A 97 12.19 -2.37 -4.58
C ALA A 97 12.78 -3.75 -4.94
N GLU A 98 12.93 -4.64 -3.95
CA GLU A 98 13.36 -6.04 -4.17
C GLU A 98 12.36 -6.78 -5.07
N THR A 99 11.06 -6.65 -4.80
CA THR A 99 9.99 -7.24 -5.63
C THR A 99 10.05 -6.72 -7.07
N ALA A 100 10.19 -5.40 -7.28
CA ALA A 100 10.32 -4.81 -8.62
C ALA A 100 11.51 -5.39 -9.39
N ARG A 101 12.68 -5.46 -8.75
CA ARG A 101 13.89 -6.05 -9.35
C ARG A 101 13.71 -7.52 -9.70
N MET A 102 13.06 -8.31 -8.84
CA MET A 102 12.76 -9.72 -9.11
C MET A 102 11.87 -9.89 -10.35
N MET A 103 10.97 -8.94 -10.59
CA MET A 103 10.11 -8.91 -11.79
C MET A 103 10.85 -8.43 -13.05
N GLY A 104 12.12 -8.03 -12.93
CA GLY A 104 12.92 -7.50 -14.04
C GLY A 104 12.66 -6.03 -14.34
N ILE A 105 12.09 -5.28 -13.39
CA ILE A 105 11.91 -3.83 -13.47
C ILE A 105 13.16 -3.17 -12.90
N GLU A 106 13.74 -2.22 -13.64
CA GLU A 106 14.88 -1.44 -13.19
C GLU A 106 14.43 -0.53 -12.02
N THR A 107 15.25 -0.41 -10.99
CA THR A 107 14.82 0.29 -9.76
C THR A 107 15.91 1.18 -9.21
N ASP A 108 15.67 2.48 -9.26
CA ASP A 108 16.46 3.49 -8.57
C ASP A 108 15.85 3.73 -7.18
N LEU A 109 16.71 3.79 -6.17
CA LEU A 109 16.30 3.90 -4.76
C LEU A 109 16.95 5.15 -4.16
N ILE A 110 16.14 6.04 -3.60
CA ILE A 110 16.61 7.21 -2.85
C ILE A 110 16.38 6.93 -1.36
N GLU A 111 17.46 6.95 -0.58
CA GLU A 111 17.43 6.74 0.86
C GLU A 111 17.21 8.06 1.60
N PHE A 112 16.12 8.18 2.36
CA PHE A 112 15.84 9.31 3.24
C PHE A 112 16.13 9.00 4.71
N GLY A 113 16.71 7.83 4.98
CA GLY A 113 17.02 7.36 6.32
C GLY A 113 15.79 6.87 7.10
N LEU A 114 15.98 6.62 8.39
CA LEU A 114 15.00 5.89 9.22
C LEU A 114 14.22 6.79 10.19
N LYS A 115 14.35 8.11 10.07
CA LYS A 115 13.84 9.07 11.08
C LYS A 115 13.05 10.22 10.50
N THR A 116 13.22 10.50 9.21
CA THR A 116 12.65 11.64 8.53
C THR A 116 11.77 11.17 7.39
N PRO A 117 10.64 11.84 7.12
CA PRO A 117 9.87 11.62 5.91
C PRO A 117 10.70 11.86 4.65
N VAL A 118 10.18 11.38 3.52
CA VAL A 118 10.66 11.71 2.18
C VAL A 118 10.74 13.24 2.02
N ASP A 119 11.88 13.73 1.55
CA ASP A 119 12.05 15.12 1.13
C ASP A 119 11.67 15.24 -0.35
N ALA A 120 10.51 15.86 -0.58
CA ALA A 120 9.93 16.04 -1.91
C ALA A 120 10.83 16.83 -2.87
N ASN A 121 11.72 17.69 -2.38
CA ASN A 121 12.65 18.42 -3.24
C ASN A 121 13.69 17.49 -3.89
N GLN A 122 14.12 16.46 -3.17
CA GLN A 122 15.04 15.46 -3.72
C GLN A 122 14.34 14.57 -4.75
N ILE A 123 13.02 14.33 -4.58
CA ILE A 123 12.21 13.66 -5.60
C ILE A 123 12.12 14.52 -6.87
N ASP A 124 11.73 15.79 -6.75
CA ASP A 124 11.69 16.73 -7.90
C ASP A 124 13.05 16.79 -8.63
N ALA A 125 14.15 16.95 -7.87
CA ALA A 125 15.49 16.99 -8.44
C ALA A 125 15.87 15.69 -9.20
N ALA A 126 15.56 14.52 -8.62
CA ALA A 126 15.82 13.24 -9.24
C ALA A 126 15.01 13.02 -10.52
N LEU A 127 13.76 13.48 -10.55
CA LEU A 127 12.89 13.41 -11.71
C LEU A 127 13.33 14.37 -12.83
N ARG A 128 13.69 15.62 -12.51
CA ARG A 128 14.19 16.61 -13.49
C ARG A 128 15.51 16.23 -14.13
N ALA A 129 16.33 15.43 -13.43
CA ALA A 129 17.60 14.94 -13.96
C ALA A 129 17.42 13.91 -15.10
N LYS A 130 16.18 13.53 -15.40
CA LYS A 130 15.83 12.51 -16.39
C LYS A 130 14.77 13.02 -17.37
N PRO A 131 14.65 12.40 -18.56
CA PRO A 131 13.50 12.63 -19.43
C PRO A 131 12.17 12.37 -18.71
N ALA A 132 11.12 13.10 -19.10
CA ALA A 132 9.81 13.06 -18.43
C ALA A 132 9.20 11.65 -18.32
N ASP A 133 9.48 10.78 -19.29
CA ASP A 133 8.97 9.41 -19.42
C ASP A 133 9.93 8.33 -18.91
N HIS A 134 11.04 8.73 -18.27
CA HIS A 134 12.09 7.82 -17.81
C HIS A 134 11.61 6.86 -16.72
N TYR A 135 10.80 7.35 -15.77
CA TYR A 135 10.24 6.53 -14.70
C TYR A 135 8.76 6.26 -14.97
N LYS A 136 8.33 5.00 -14.84
CA LYS A 136 6.92 4.61 -14.92
C LYS A 136 6.15 4.92 -13.65
N ALA A 137 6.82 4.80 -12.50
CA ALA A 137 6.21 5.08 -11.23
C ALA A 137 7.22 5.58 -10.20
N VAL A 138 6.75 6.42 -9.29
CA VAL A 138 7.36 6.71 -8.00
C VAL A 138 6.64 5.89 -6.94
N LEU A 139 7.38 5.07 -6.20
CA LEU A 139 6.87 4.18 -5.16
C LEU A 139 7.28 4.70 -3.79
N LEU A 140 6.34 4.76 -2.85
CA LEU A 140 6.61 5.06 -1.45
C LEU A 140 5.62 4.37 -0.50
N THR A 141 6.00 4.21 0.76
CA THR A 141 5.06 3.88 1.82
C THR A 141 4.42 5.16 2.36
N HIS A 142 3.12 5.14 2.65
CA HIS A 142 2.49 6.22 3.40
C HIS A 142 2.97 6.18 4.87
N VAL A 143 3.01 4.99 5.47
CA VAL A 143 3.64 4.76 6.77
C VAL A 143 4.55 3.54 6.65
N ASP A 144 5.84 3.71 6.92
CA ASP A 144 6.75 2.57 7.01
C ASP A 144 6.66 1.92 8.39
N THR A 145 6.19 0.67 8.46
CA THR A 145 5.98 0.00 9.74
C THR A 145 7.29 -0.19 10.53
N SER A 146 8.44 -0.29 9.84
CA SER A 146 9.73 -0.57 10.49
C SER A 146 10.33 0.64 11.20
N THR A 147 9.93 1.85 10.79
CA THR A 147 10.46 3.11 11.34
C THR A 147 9.39 4.00 11.95
N SER A 148 8.12 3.70 11.72
CA SER A 148 6.95 4.54 12.06
C SER A 148 6.96 5.91 11.37
N VAL A 149 7.81 6.12 10.35
CA VAL A 149 7.83 7.35 9.57
C VAL A 149 6.57 7.40 8.70
N LYS A 150 5.85 8.51 8.80
CA LYS A 150 4.72 8.85 7.93
C LYS A 150 5.16 9.85 6.87
N ASN A 151 5.00 9.48 5.60
CA ASN A 151 5.39 10.30 4.45
C ASN A 151 4.26 11.23 3.99
N ASP A 152 4.62 12.42 3.52
CA ASP A 152 3.69 13.36 2.93
C ASP A 152 3.47 13.02 1.45
N VAL A 153 2.40 12.25 1.19
CA VAL A 153 2.04 11.79 -0.16
C VAL A 153 1.70 12.96 -1.08
N ARG A 154 1.05 14.01 -0.54
CA ARG A 154 0.67 15.17 -1.33
C ARG A 154 1.90 15.96 -1.79
N ALA A 155 2.87 16.16 -0.91
CA ALA A 155 4.13 16.82 -1.27
C ALA A 155 4.89 16.05 -2.37
N VAL A 156 4.87 14.71 -2.33
CA VAL A 156 5.48 13.89 -3.39
C VAL A 156 4.72 14.02 -4.72
N ARG A 157 3.38 14.04 -4.72
CA ARG A 157 2.60 14.34 -5.94
C ARG A 157 2.96 15.70 -6.51
N ASP A 158 2.99 16.73 -5.68
CA ASP A 158 3.30 18.10 -6.12
C ASP A 158 4.73 18.16 -6.73
N ALA A 159 5.70 17.40 -6.19
CA ALA A 159 7.04 17.27 -6.77
C ALA A 159 7.05 16.55 -8.14
N ILE A 160 6.26 15.48 -8.29
CA ILE A 160 6.12 14.79 -9.59
C ILE A 160 5.53 15.75 -10.63
N ASP A 161 4.45 16.47 -10.29
CA ASP A 161 3.83 17.48 -11.15
C ASP A 161 4.81 18.57 -11.56
N ALA A 162 5.50 19.16 -10.58
CA ALA A 162 6.44 20.26 -10.81
C ALA A 162 7.58 19.84 -11.75
N SER A 163 8.07 18.61 -11.61
CA SER A 163 9.16 18.07 -12.42
C SER A 163 8.77 17.88 -13.90
N GLY A 164 7.47 17.81 -14.20
CA GLY A 164 6.95 17.47 -15.53
C GLY A 164 7.05 15.97 -15.86
N SER A 165 7.34 15.12 -14.87
CA SER A 165 7.41 13.68 -15.05
C SER A 165 6.02 13.07 -15.30
N ALA A 166 5.97 12.06 -16.18
CA ALA A 166 4.79 11.26 -16.45
C ALA A 166 4.65 10.05 -15.49
N ALA A 167 5.49 9.95 -14.46
CA ALA A 167 5.46 8.83 -13.52
C ALA A 167 4.15 8.79 -12.73
N LEU A 168 3.60 7.58 -12.59
CA LEU A 168 2.50 7.29 -11.67
C LEU A 168 2.97 7.43 -10.22
N LEU A 169 2.10 7.84 -9.31
CA LEU A 169 2.34 7.81 -7.87
C LEU A 169 1.69 6.56 -7.25
N ALA A 170 2.51 5.61 -6.81
CA ALA A 170 2.05 4.39 -6.16
C ALA A 170 2.39 4.39 -4.66
N VAL A 171 1.37 4.20 -3.82
CA VAL A 171 1.48 4.38 -2.37
C VAL A 171 1.10 3.11 -1.62
N ASP A 172 2.03 2.62 -0.81
CA ASP A 172 1.80 1.54 0.16
C ASP A 172 1.13 2.10 1.42
N CYS A 173 -0.16 1.82 1.54
CA CYS A 173 -1.00 2.15 2.69
C CYS A 173 -1.32 0.94 3.57
N VAL A 174 -0.55 -0.15 3.49
CA VAL A 174 -0.74 -1.36 4.31
C VAL A 174 -0.76 -1.00 5.79
N ALA A 175 0.18 -0.18 6.25
CA ALA A 175 0.29 0.20 7.66
C ALA A 175 -0.63 1.36 8.09
N SER A 176 -1.31 2.03 7.16
CA SER A 176 -2.00 3.30 7.42
C SER A 176 -3.49 3.31 7.08
N LEU A 177 -3.97 2.47 6.16
CA LEU A 177 -5.38 2.45 5.78
C LEU A 177 -6.25 2.03 6.97
N GLY A 178 -7.18 2.91 7.38
CA GLY A 178 -8.02 2.71 8.56
C GLY A 178 -7.37 3.14 9.88
N CYS A 179 -6.11 3.56 9.87
CA CYS A 179 -5.38 4.07 11.03
C CYS A 179 -5.13 5.59 10.95
N ASP A 180 -4.63 6.05 9.80
CA ASP A 180 -4.30 7.44 9.51
C ASP A 180 -5.20 7.99 8.40
N GLN A 181 -5.30 9.32 8.31
CA GLN A 181 -5.95 9.97 7.18
C GLN A 181 -5.18 9.65 5.90
N PHE A 182 -5.88 9.19 4.87
CA PHE A 182 -5.37 9.04 3.52
C PHE A 182 -6.44 9.51 2.53
N GLU A 183 -6.06 10.36 1.58
CA GLU A 183 -6.96 10.96 0.59
C GLU A 183 -6.50 10.59 -0.82
N MET A 184 -6.82 9.39 -1.32
CA MET A 184 -6.28 8.92 -2.60
C MET A 184 -6.49 9.92 -3.74
N ASP A 185 -7.74 10.36 -3.96
CA ASP A 185 -8.07 11.28 -5.06
C ASP A 185 -7.51 12.68 -4.80
N ALA A 186 -7.63 13.20 -3.57
CA ALA A 186 -7.24 14.58 -3.27
C ALA A 186 -5.71 14.76 -3.17
N TRP A 187 -4.98 13.69 -2.89
CA TRP A 187 -3.51 13.68 -2.87
C TRP A 187 -2.91 13.21 -4.18
N GLY A 188 -3.72 12.79 -5.15
CA GLY A 188 -3.27 12.43 -6.50
C GLY A 188 -2.46 11.14 -6.54
N ALA A 189 -2.77 10.17 -5.68
CA ALA A 189 -2.20 8.83 -5.80
C ALA A 189 -2.90 8.06 -6.92
N ASP A 190 -2.12 7.57 -7.88
CA ASP A 190 -2.64 6.80 -9.03
C ASP A 190 -2.96 5.36 -8.63
N VAL A 191 -2.11 4.77 -7.79
CA VAL A 191 -2.30 3.43 -7.25
C VAL A 191 -2.10 3.46 -5.75
N MET A 192 -3.08 2.95 -4.99
CA MET A 192 -2.90 2.66 -3.57
C MET A 192 -3.02 1.16 -3.33
N ILE A 193 -2.24 0.66 -2.39
CA ILE A 193 -2.31 -0.72 -1.94
C ILE A 193 -2.46 -0.77 -0.42
N ALA A 194 -3.13 -1.80 0.08
CA ALA A 194 -3.39 -1.98 1.50
C ALA A 194 -3.54 -3.47 1.82
N ALA A 195 -3.68 -3.79 3.11
CA ALA A 195 -3.90 -5.17 3.54
C ALA A 195 -4.92 -5.26 4.68
N SER A 196 -5.57 -6.42 4.77
CA SER A 196 -6.66 -6.75 5.70
C SER A 196 -6.22 -6.77 7.18
N GLN A 197 -4.99 -7.19 7.46
CA GLN A 197 -4.46 -7.47 8.81
C GLN A 197 -3.87 -6.28 9.58
N LYS A 198 -4.22 -5.06 9.17
CA LYS A 198 -3.71 -3.82 9.75
C LYS A 198 -4.90 -2.99 10.26
N GLY A 199 -5.10 -1.77 9.77
CA GLY A 199 -6.20 -0.91 10.23
C GLY A 199 -7.60 -1.45 9.93
N LEU A 200 -7.74 -2.41 9.00
CA LEU A 200 -9.02 -3.08 8.73
C LEU A 200 -9.38 -4.17 9.74
N MET A 201 -8.42 -4.65 10.53
CA MET A 201 -8.63 -5.61 11.63
C MET A 201 -9.30 -6.94 11.22
N VAL A 202 -8.87 -7.52 10.11
CA VAL A 202 -9.29 -8.82 9.54
C VAL A 202 -8.05 -9.73 9.38
N PRO A 203 -8.13 -11.08 9.30
CA PRO A 203 -6.93 -11.90 9.12
C PRO A 203 -6.20 -11.58 7.81
N PRO A 204 -4.88 -11.85 7.74
CA PRO A 204 -4.14 -11.68 6.50
C PRO A 204 -4.68 -12.62 5.42
N GLY A 205 -4.89 -12.07 4.23
CA GLY A 205 -5.44 -12.78 3.07
C GLY A 205 -6.26 -11.86 2.19
#